data_AF-A0A7L1NEB7-F1
#
_entry.id   AF-A0A7L1NEB7-F1
#
_cell.length_a   1.000
_cell.length_b   1.000
_cell.length_c   1.000
_cell.angle_alpha   90.00
_cell.angle_beta   90.00
_cell.angle_gamma   90.00
#
_symmetry.space_group_name_H-M   'P 1'
#
loop_
_entity.id
_entity.type
_entity.pdbx_description
1 polymer ?
#
loop_
_entity_poly.entity_id
_entity_poly.type
_entity_poly.pdbx_seq_one_letter_code
_entity_poly.pdbx_strand_id
1 'polypeptide(L)'
;SPPPQIHRRLLHDDNRGVAEPLDELGATGTGLVVRGRHLLLLEPPEVAADSHRPLAQALALPPCLLLAPPGGSQYRPGLPSLSQFSGLRGELPPNLHLLTLAPGGAGAGSVLLRLEHQFQLGESTGSSQPVTVDLLSLFSTLSITSVQELTLGADQPLSATSRLLWTPSSG
;
A
#
# COMPACT_ATOMS: atom_id res chain seq x y z
N SER A 1 -2.31 26.77 16.13
CA SER A 1 -2.12 25.33 16.43
C SER A 1 -0.68 25.05 16.76
N PRO A 2 -0.37 24.16 17.73
CA PRO A 2 1.01 23.74 17.97
C PRO A 2 1.58 23.03 16.73
N PRO A 3 2.91 23.11 16.50
CA PRO A 3 3.54 22.37 15.41
C PRO A 3 3.37 20.86 15.60
N PRO A 4 3.42 20.07 14.51
CA PRO A 4 3.32 18.61 14.60
C PRO A 4 4.42 18.07 15.52
N GLN A 5 4.05 17.14 16.40
CA GLN A 5 4.99 16.46 17.30
C GLN A 5 5.81 15.45 16.49
N ILE A 6 7.12 15.70 16.36
CA ILE A 6 7.99 14.89 15.48
C ILE A 6 8.66 13.73 16.21
N HIS A 7 8.99 13.89 17.49
CA HIS A 7 9.63 12.87 18.33
C HIS A 7 9.38 13.18 19.82
N ARG A 8 9.51 12.18 20.69
CA ARG A 8 9.26 12.29 22.14
C ARG A 8 10.35 11.57 22.92
N ARG A 9 10.75 12.20 24.03
CA ARG A 9 11.56 11.62 25.10
C ARG A 9 10.90 11.95 26.43
N LEU A 10 10.72 10.96 27.29
CA LEU A 10 10.14 11.10 28.63
C LEU A 10 11.15 10.58 29.64
N LEU A 11 11.26 11.23 30.80
CA LEU A 11 12.16 10.80 31.88
C LEU A 11 11.47 9.90 32.91
N HIS A 12 10.15 9.71 32.77
CA HIS A 12 9.33 8.95 33.70
C HIS A 12 8.37 8.04 32.92
N ASP A 13 8.11 6.86 33.48
CA ASP A 13 7.08 5.93 33.04
C ASP A 13 5.68 6.50 33.30
N ASP A 14 4.72 6.12 32.47
CA ASP A 14 3.32 6.56 32.58
C ASP A 14 2.44 5.64 33.44
N ASN A 15 3.03 4.60 34.03
CA ASN A 15 2.40 3.57 34.86
C ASN A 15 1.29 2.79 34.13
N ARG A 16 1.42 2.59 32.81
CA ARG A 16 0.48 1.79 32.00
C ARG A 16 0.97 0.36 31.72
N GLY A 17 2.07 -0.06 32.34
CA GLY A 17 2.51 -1.46 32.39
C GLY A 17 3.84 -1.77 31.70
N VAL A 18 4.46 -0.80 31.02
CA VAL A 18 5.79 -0.98 30.42
C VAL A 18 6.89 -0.83 31.49
N ALA A 19 6.66 0.00 32.51
CA ALA A 19 7.56 0.22 33.65
C ALA A 19 8.94 0.77 33.27
N GLU A 20 9.00 1.51 32.16
CA GLU A 20 10.19 2.19 31.69
C GLU A 20 9.82 3.56 31.11
N PRO A 21 10.66 4.59 31.30
CA PRO A 21 10.47 5.85 30.61
C PRO A 21 10.70 5.69 29.10
N LEU A 22 10.02 6.49 28.28
CA LEU A 22 10.32 6.61 26.85
C LEU A 22 11.65 7.36 26.65
N ASP A 23 12.77 6.70 26.92
CA ASP A 23 14.13 7.27 26.88
C ASP A 23 15.08 6.46 25.97
N GLU A 24 14.82 6.50 24.66
CA GLU A 24 15.63 5.79 23.66
C GLU A 24 17.01 6.43 23.51
N LEU A 25 18.08 5.68 23.86
CA LEU A 25 19.45 6.20 23.87
C LEU A 25 20.17 6.19 22.52
N GLY A 26 19.62 5.51 21.52
CA GLY A 26 20.22 5.36 20.19
C GLY A 26 21.58 4.64 20.19
N ALA A 27 22.26 4.60 19.04
CA ALA A 27 23.53 3.89 18.89
C ALA A 27 24.72 4.54 19.62
N THR A 28 24.65 5.84 19.91
CA THR A 28 25.72 6.60 20.58
C THR A 28 25.54 6.66 22.09
N GLY A 29 24.42 6.16 22.63
CA GLY A 29 24.10 6.23 24.06
C GLY A 29 23.68 7.63 24.54
N THR A 30 23.57 8.62 23.65
CA THR A 30 23.31 10.03 24.00
C THR A 30 21.88 10.49 23.68
N GLY A 31 21.03 9.59 23.19
CA GLY A 31 19.67 9.88 22.73
C GLY A 31 19.49 9.51 21.26
N LEU A 32 18.30 9.03 20.93
CA LEU A 32 17.92 8.69 19.57
C LEU A 32 17.84 9.95 18.69
N VAL A 33 18.48 9.88 17.51
CA VAL A 33 18.33 10.88 16.47
C VAL A 33 17.41 10.33 15.39
N VAL A 34 16.28 11.01 15.18
CA VAL A 34 15.31 10.67 14.13
C VAL A 34 15.41 11.66 12.98
N ARG A 35 15.37 11.15 11.75
CA ARG A 35 15.28 11.97 10.53
C ARG A 35 13.97 11.64 9.81
N GLY A 36 13.18 12.67 9.54
CA GLY A 36 11.94 12.56 8.78
C GLY A 36 11.87 13.58 7.65
N ARG A 37 10.83 13.47 6.82
CA ARG A 37 10.51 14.42 5.76
C ARG A 37 9.03 14.76 5.85
N HIS A 38 8.71 16.05 5.84
CA HIS A 38 7.33 16.55 5.74
C HIS A 38 7.17 17.19 4.36
N LEU A 39 6.08 16.86 3.68
CA LEU A 39 5.68 17.49 2.43
C LEU A 39 4.38 18.26 2.70
N LEU A 40 4.35 19.53 2.30
CA LEU A 40 3.16 20.36 2.37
C LEU A 40 2.67 20.59 0.95
N LEU A 41 1.42 20.22 0.72
CA LEU A 41 0.72 20.45 -0.54
C LEU A 41 -0.39 21.48 -0.28
N LEU A 42 -0.38 22.58 -1.02
CA LEU A 42 -1.41 23.63 -0.94
C LEU A 42 -2.20 23.62 -2.25
N GLU A 43 -3.44 23.14 -2.17
CA GLU A 43 -4.34 22.99 -3.30
C GLU A 43 -5.76 23.43 -2.89
N PRO A 44 -6.59 23.92 -3.83
CA PRO A 44 -8.01 24.08 -3.59
C PRO A 44 -8.66 22.75 -3.18
N PRO A 45 -9.62 22.74 -2.24
CA PRO A 45 -10.26 21.52 -1.76
C PRO A 45 -10.82 20.62 -2.88
N GLU A 46 -11.27 21.22 -3.98
CA GLU A 46 -11.93 20.54 -5.10
C GLU A 46 -10.99 19.65 -5.92
N VAL A 47 -9.68 19.95 -5.91
CA VAL A 47 -8.65 19.21 -6.68
C VAL A 47 -7.60 18.56 -5.78
N ALA A 48 -7.59 18.90 -4.49
CA ALA A 48 -6.61 18.40 -3.53
C ALA A 48 -6.56 16.87 -3.47
N ALA A 49 -7.71 16.20 -3.66
CA ALA A 49 -7.81 14.73 -3.71
C ALA A 49 -6.94 14.12 -4.80
N ASP A 50 -7.06 14.64 -6.02
CA ASP A 50 -6.36 14.13 -7.21
C ASP A 50 -4.85 14.33 -7.11
N SER A 51 -4.39 15.32 -6.35
CA SER A 51 -2.97 15.55 -6.11
C SER A 51 -2.42 14.75 -4.92
N HIS A 52 -3.13 14.73 -3.77
CA HIS A 52 -2.56 14.14 -2.56
C HIS A 52 -2.66 12.61 -2.51
N ARG A 53 -3.68 11.99 -3.12
CA ARG A 53 -3.84 10.51 -3.11
C ARG A 53 -2.68 9.81 -3.85
N PRO A 54 -2.35 10.16 -5.11
CA PRO A 54 -1.24 9.52 -5.82
C PRO A 54 0.12 9.84 -5.18
N LEU A 55 0.30 11.07 -4.68
CA LEU A 55 1.53 11.45 -4.00
C LEU A 55 1.74 10.66 -2.69
N ALA A 56 0.69 10.50 -1.89
CA ALA A 56 0.75 9.71 -0.66
C ALA A 56 1.11 8.25 -0.95
N GLN A 57 0.52 7.65 -1.99
CA GLN A 57 0.86 6.30 -2.42
C GLN A 57 2.33 6.21 -2.87
N ALA A 58 2.81 7.13 -3.72
CA ALA A 58 4.19 7.14 -4.20
C ALA A 58 5.22 7.32 -3.06
N LEU A 59 4.85 8.04 -2.00
CA LEU A 59 5.66 8.21 -0.79
C LEU A 59 5.65 6.97 0.10
N ALA A 60 4.51 6.26 0.19
CA ALA A 60 4.38 5.04 0.98
C ALA A 60 5.06 3.83 0.31
N LEU A 61 5.07 3.78 -1.02
CA LEU A 61 5.64 2.72 -1.84
C LEU A 61 6.69 3.29 -2.81
N PRO A 62 7.84 3.79 -2.30
CA PRO A 62 8.87 4.34 -3.15
C PRO A 62 9.54 3.25 -4.00
N PRO A 63 10.10 3.60 -5.17
CA PRO A 63 10.89 2.65 -5.97
C PRO A 63 12.04 2.04 -5.17
N CYS A 64 12.21 0.72 -5.28
CA CYS A 64 13.36 0.03 -4.70
C CYS A 64 14.57 0.17 -5.63
N LEU A 65 15.65 0.77 -5.13
CA LEU A 65 16.90 0.91 -5.87
C LEU A 65 17.74 -0.35 -5.69
N LEU A 66 18.02 -1.06 -6.79
CA LEU A 66 18.98 -2.15 -6.83
C LEU A 66 20.29 -1.65 -7.46
N LEU A 67 21.40 -1.83 -6.74
CA LEU A 67 22.74 -1.47 -7.22
C LEU A 67 23.54 -2.75 -7.46
N ALA A 68 24.27 -2.79 -8.56
CA ALA A 68 25.17 -3.89 -8.90
C ALA A 68 26.59 -3.34 -9.14
N PRO A 69 27.64 -4.05 -8.72
CA PRO A 69 29.01 -3.64 -8.98
C PRO A 69 29.31 -3.67 -10.49
N PRO A 70 30.13 -2.74 -11.00
CA PRO A 70 30.55 -2.75 -12.39
C PRO A 70 31.33 -4.04 -12.70
N GLY A 71 31.03 -4.67 -13.84
CA GLY A 71 31.66 -5.94 -14.24
C GLY A 71 31.15 -7.18 -13.50
N GLY A 72 30.06 -7.08 -12.73
CA GLY A 72 29.40 -8.23 -12.12
C GLY A 72 28.99 -9.28 -13.16
N SER A 73 29.09 -10.57 -12.79
CA SER A 73 28.58 -11.65 -13.63
C SER A 73 27.08 -11.50 -13.83
N GLN A 74 26.59 -11.84 -15.03
CA GLN A 74 25.15 -11.90 -15.27
C GLN A 74 24.50 -12.84 -14.24
N TYR A 75 23.40 -12.39 -13.64
CA TYR A 75 22.60 -13.23 -12.72
C TYR A 75 22.21 -14.56 -13.38
N ARG A 76 21.95 -14.55 -14.69
CA ARG A 76 21.75 -15.73 -15.52
C ARG A 76 22.60 -15.67 -16.79
N PRO A 77 23.71 -16.42 -16.87
CA PRO A 77 24.53 -16.50 -18.07
C PRO A 77 23.72 -16.99 -19.27
N GLY A 78 23.84 -16.31 -20.41
CA GLY A 78 23.18 -16.69 -21.68
C GLY A 78 21.79 -16.11 -21.90
N LEU A 79 21.26 -15.33 -20.95
CA LEU A 79 20.05 -14.52 -21.14
C LEU A 79 20.44 -13.04 -21.31
N PRO A 80 19.80 -12.30 -22.23
CA PRO A 80 20.03 -10.87 -22.34
C PRO A 80 19.64 -10.19 -21.02
N SER A 81 20.41 -9.17 -20.63
CA SER A 81 20.08 -8.34 -19.48
C SER A 81 18.73 -7.66 -19.71
N LEU A 82 17.75 -8.00 -18.87
CA LEU A 82 16.45 -7.32 -18.85
C LEU A 82 16.66 -5.90 -18.31
N SER A 83 16.53 -4.90 -19.18
CA SER A 83 16.60 -3.48 -18.81
C SER A 83 15.28 -2.95 -18.26
N GLN A 84 14.17 -3.57 -18.64
CA GLN A 84 12.83 -3.21 -18.19
C GLN A 84 11.95 -4.46 -18.10
N PHE A 85 11.07 -4.49 -17.11
CA PHE A 85 10.04 -5.51 -16.96
C PHE A 85 8.79 -4.87 -16.37
N SER A 86 7.62 -5.27 -16.88
CA SER A 86 6.32 -4.98 -16.28
C SER A 86 5.49 -6.25 -16.24
N GLY A 87 4.96 -6.57 -15.07
CA GLY A 87 3.97 -7.65 -14.90
C GLY A 87 2.57 -7.25 -15.38
N LEU A 88 2.30 -5.95 -15.56
CA LEU A 88 1.05 -5.42 -16.10
C LEU A 88 1.18 -5.15 -17.60
N ARG A 89 0.09 -5.36 -18.36
CA ARG A 89 0.05 -5.01 -19.79
C ARG A 89 -0.16 -3.52 -20.05
N GLY A 90 -0.72 -2.80 -19.09
CA GLY A 90 -0.95 -1.37 -19.13
C GLY A 90 -1.01 -0.81 -17.72
N GLU A 91 -0.97 0.52 -17.63
CA GLU A 91 -1.13 1.22 -16.35
C GLU A 91 -2.53 0.98 -15.79
N LEU A 92 -2.63 0.90 -14.47
CA LEU A 92 -3.94 0.88 -13.80
C LEU A 92 -4.59 2.26 -13.91
N PRO A 93 -5.94 2.32 -13.94
CA PRO A 93 -6.65 3.58 -13.77
C PRO A 93 -6.16 4.33 -12.52
N PRO A 94 -6.08 5.67 -12.54
CA PRO A 94 -5.49 6.47 -11.47
C PRO A 94 -6.22 6.34 -10.12
N ASN A 95 -7.48 5.90 -10.13
CA ASN A 95 -8.28 5.65 -8.95
C ASN A 95 -8.17 4.21 -8.41
N LEU A 96 -7.39 3.34 -9.05
CA LEU A 96 -7.24 1.93 -8.70
C LEU A 96 -5.78 1.58 -8.36
N HIS A 97 -5.58 0.93 -7.23
CA HIS A 97 -4.26 0.51 -6.77
C HIS A 97 -4.19 -1.00 -6.52
N LEU A 98 -3.10 -1.61 -7.02
CA LEU A 98 -2.73 -2.99 -6.70
C LEU A 98 -2.11 -3.07 -5.30
N LEU A 99 -2.96 -3.31 -4.30
CA LEU A 99 -2.54 -3.40 -2.90
C LEU A 99 -1.80 -4.71 -2.59
N THR A 100 -2.17 -5.82 -3.22
CA THR A 100 -1.52 -7.11 -2.98
C THR A 100 -1.48 -7.95 -4.25
N LEU A 101 -0.30 -8.50 -4.53
CA LEU A 101 -0.10 -9.60 -5.47
C LEU A 101 0.87 -10.60 -4.82
N ALA A 102 0.35 -11.72 -4.34
CA ALA A 102 1.14 -12.70 -3.58
C ALA A 102 0.72 -14.14 -3.92
N PRO A 103 1.58 -15.14 -3.69
CA PRO A 103 1.16 -16.55 -3.77
C PRO A 103 -0.10 -16.80 -2.92
N GLY A 104 -1.07 -17.50 -3.49
CA GLY A 104 -2.34 -17.80 -2.84
C GLY A 104 -2.28 -19.04 -1.94
N GLY A 105 -3.24 -19.14 -1.02
CA GLY A 105 -3.38 -20.31 -0.13
C GLY A 105 -4.18 -21.47 -0.72
N ALA A 106 -4.81 -21.29 -1.89
CA ALA A 106 -5.74 -22.28 -2.48
C ALA A 106 -5.02 -23.40 -3.27
N GLY A 107 -3.68 -23.45 -3.24
CA GLY A 107 -2.88 -24.47 -3.91
C GLY A 107 -1.86 -23.90 -4.90
N ALA A 108 -1.11 -24.80 -5.52
CA ALA A 108 -0.08 -24.45 -6.50
C ALA A 108 -0.67 -23.68 -7.69
N GLY A 109 -0.06 -22.54 -8.02
CA GLY A 109 -0.52 -21.67 -9.11
C GLY A 109 -1.64 -20.68 -8.73
N SER A 110 -2.17 -20.74 -7.50
CA SER A 110 -3.08 -19.71 -7.01
C SER A 110 -2.33 -18.43 -6.63
N VAL A 111 -2.98 -17.29 -6.81
CA VAL A 111 -2.46 -15.95 -6.49
C VAL A 111 -3.54 -15.19 -5.73
N LEU A 112 -3.15 -14.51 -4.65
CA LEU A 112 -3.98 -13.55 -3.95
C LEU A 112 -3.79 -12.17 -4.58
N LEU A 113 -4.90 -11.64 -5.10
CA LEU A 113 -4.99 -10.31 -5.69
C LEU A 113 -5.87 -9.42 -4.81
N ARG A 114 -5.37 -8.23 -4.43
CA ARG A 114 -6.20 -7.17 -3.82
C ARG A 114 -6.06 -5.89 -4.64
N LEU A 115 -7.20 -5.36 -5.07
CA LEU A 115 -7.33 -4.06 -5.72
C LEU A 115 -8.11 -3.16 -4.78
N GLU A 116 -7.68 -1.90 -4.65
CA GLU A 116 -8.37 -0.90 -3.85
C GLU A 116 -8.72 0.33 -4.70
N HIS A 117 -9.89 0.90 -4.43
CA HIS A 117 -10.28 2.20 -4.96
C HIS A 117 -9.79 3.28 -3.99
N GLN A 118 -8.90 4.17 -4.44
CA GLN A 118 -8.19 5.07 -3.54
C GLN A 118 -8.97 6.31 -3.12
N PHE A 119 -10.01 6.65 -3.88
CA PHE A 119 -10.83 7.85 -3.67
C PHE A 119 -12.14 7.49 -2.99
N GLN A 120 -12.55 8.33 -2.05
CA GLN A 120 -13.88 8.27 -1.44
C GLN A 120 -14.96 8.83 -2.39
N LEU A 121 -16.22 8.56 -2.07
CA LEU A 121 -17.35 9.10 -2.81
C LEU A 121 -17.36 10.63 -2.76
N GLY A 122 -17.38 11.28 -3.92
CA GLY A 122 -17.44 12.74 -4.05
C GLY A 122 -16.15 13.48 -3.69
N GLU A 123 -15.04 12.76 -3.46
CA GLU A 123 -13.74 13.35 -3.13
C GLU A 123 -13.06 14.03 -4.32
N SER A 124 -13.26 13.48 -5.53
CA SER A 124 -12.85 14.03 -6.82
C SER A 124 -14.02 13.97 -7.79
N THR A 125 -14.12 14.94 -8.70
CA THR A 125 -15.12 14.92 -9.76
C THR A 125 -14.91 13.77 -10.75
N GLY A 126 -13.66 13.36 -10.97
CA GLY A 126 -13.29 12.30 -11.92
C GLY A 126 -12.91 10.99 -11.24
N SER A 127 -11.99 11.04 -10.29
CA SER A 127 -11.36 9.84 -9.72
C SER A 127 -12.24 9.10 -8.71
N SER A 128 -13.33 9.72 -8.24
CA SER A 128 -14.31 9.04 -7.36
C SER A 128 -15.32 8.17 -8.10
N GLN A 129 -15.30 8.13 -9.43
CA GLN A 129 -16.25 7.36 -10.22
C GLN A 129 -15.94 5.86 -10.20
N PRO A 130 -16.96 4.98 -10.31
CA PRO A 130 -16.75 3.55 -10.44
C PRO A 130 -15.82 3.21 -11.61
N VAL A 131 -14.96 2.22 -11.42
CA VAL A 131 -14.03 1.74 -12.44
C VAL A 131 -14.17 0.23 -12.61
N THR A 132 -14.05 -0.22 -13.85
CA THR A 132 -14.05 -1.66 -14.20
C THR A 132 -12.71 -2.00 -14.83
N VAL A 133 -12.13 -3.13 -14.41
CA VAL A 133 -10.89 -3.67 -14.97
C VAL A 133 -11.10 -5.10 -15.44
N ASP A 134 -10.54 -5.41 -16.61
CA ASP A 134 -10.52 -6.77 -17.14
C ASP A 134 -9.29 -7.52 -16.62
N LEU A 135 -9.51 -8.44 -15.67
CA LEU A 135 -8.44 -9.23 -15.09
C LEU A 135 -7.77 -10.16 -16.11
N LEU A 136 -8.50 -10.62 -17.14
CA LEU A 136 -7.96 -11.54 -18.14
C LEU A 136 -6.86 -10.90 -18.98
N SER A 137 -6.92 -9.57 -19.17
CA SER A 137 -5.93 -8.80 -19.92
C SER A 137 -5.01 -7.94 -19.04
N LEU A 138 -5.18 -7.96 -17.71
CA LEU A 138 -4.42 -7.10 -16.81
C LEU A 138 -2.92 -7.45 -16.78
N PHE A 139 -2.59 -8.74 -16.70
CA PHE A 139 -1.21 -9.20 -16.50
C PHE A 139 -0.54 -9.66 -17.81
N SER A 140 0.75 -9.34 -17.95
CA SER A 140 1.57 -9.77 -19.08
C SER A 140 2.10 -11.19 -18.92
N THR A 141 2.25 -11.66 -17.67
CA THR A 141 2.88 -12.93 -17.32
C THR A 141 1.93 -13.97 -16.72
N LEU A 142 0.71 -13.58 -16.33
CA LEU A 142 -0.27 -14.47 -15.72
C LEU A 142 -1.41 -14.75 -16.70
N SER A 143 -1.73 -16.04 -16.86
CA SER A 143 -2.94 -16.48 -17.57
C SER A 143 -3.99 -16.86 -16.54
N ILE A 144 -4.95 -15.96 -16.29
CA ILE A 144 -6.01 -16.20 -15.32
C ILE A 144 -7.03 -17.18 -15.90
N THR A 145 -7.23 -18.31 -15.22
CA THR A 145 -8.17 -19.37 -15.62
C THR A 145 -9.45 -19.37 -14.80
N SER A 146 -9.40 -18.87 -13.56
CA SER A 146 -10.56 -18.70 -12.68
C SER A 146 -10.31 -17.57 -11.68
N VAL A 147 -11.42 -17.02 -11.16
CA VAL A 147 -11.40 -15.99 -10.11
C VAL A 147 -12.45 -16.36 -9.08
N GLN A 148 -12.10 -16.24 -7.80
CA GLN A 148 -13.03 -16.40 -6.69
C GLN A 148 -12.88 -15.22 -5.74
N GLU A 149 -13.98 -14.51 -5.49
CA GLU A 149 -14.00 -13.40 -4.54
C GLU A 149 -14.06 -13.94 -3.11
N LEU A 150 -13.18 -13.42 -2.26
CA LEU A 150 -13.04 -13.80 -0.85
C LEU A 150 -13.27 -12.59 0.05
N THR A 151 -13.44 -12.84 1.34
CA THR A 151 -13.31 -11.80 2.38
C THR A 151 -11.93 -11.14 2.36
N LEU A 152 -11.82 -9.96 2.99
CA LEU A 152 -10.55 -9.22 3.05
C LEU A 152 -9.40 -10.03 3.66
N GLY A 153 -9.72 -10.88 4.65
CA GLY A 153 -8.80 -11.84 5.27
C GLY A 153 -8.33 -12.97 4.36
N ALA A 154 -8.96 -13.14 3.19
CA ALA A 154 -8.72 -14.21 2.21
C ALA A 154 -8.94 -15.63 2.78
N ASP A 155 -9.86 -15.77 3.72
CA ASP A 155 -10.12 -17.00 4.49
C ASP A 155 -11.45 -17.68 4.14
N GLN A 156 -12.43 -16.93 3.62
CA GLN A 156 -13.72 -17.49 3.20
C GLN A 156 -14.25 -16.84 1.89
N PRO A 157 -15.04 -17.58 1.09
CA PRO A 157 -15.73 -16.99 -0.05
C PRO A 157 -16.64 -15.84 0.36
N LEU A 158 -16.65 -14.75 -0.40
CA LEU A 158 -17.50 -13.60 -0.09
C LEU A 158 -18.99 -14.00 -0.08
N SER A 159 -19.38 -14.89 -1.01
CA SER A 159 -20.73 -15.45 -1.10
C SER A 159 -21.18 -16.26 0.13
N ALA A 160 -20.24 -16.73 0.96
CA ALA A 160 -20.54 -17.44 2.20
C ALA A 160 -20.66 -16.49 3.41
N THR A 161 -20.44 -15.19 3.21
CA THR A 161 -20.49 -14.20 4.29
C THR A 161 -21.94 -13.79 4.59
N SER A 162 -22.34 -13.85 5.86
CA SER A 162 -23.62 -13.30 6.33
C SER A 162 -23.38 -12.13 7.28
N ARG A 163 -24.15 -11.05 7.12
CA ARG A 163 -24.10 -9.89 8.01
C ARG A 163 -25.19 -10.00 9.06
N LEU A 164 -24.86 -9.67 10.30
CA LEU A 164 -25.85 -9.48 11.35
C LEU A 164 -26.76 -8.31 10.98
N LEU A 165 -28.07 -8.50 11.17
CA LEU A 165 -29.06 -7.46 10.99
C LEU A 165 -29.28 -6.74 12.32
N TRP A 166 -28.93 -5.46 12.35
CA TRP A 166 -29.11 -4.61 13.52
C TRP A 166 -30.24 -3.61 13.23
N THR A 167 -31.10 -3.36 14.21
CA THR A 167 -32.06 -2.24 14.18
C THR A 167 -31.46 -1.08 14.96
N PRO A 168 -30.78 -0.13 14.30
CA PRO A 168 -30.27 1.06 14.96
C PRO A 168 -31.46 1.91 15.46
N SER A 169 -31.24 2.67 16.52
CA SER A 169 -32.26 3.54 17.10
C SER A 169 -32.77 4.64 16.16
N SER A 170 -32.06 4.90 15.06
CA SER A 170 -32.34 5.99 14.12
C SER A 170 -33.02 5.59 12.82
N GLY A 171 -33.24 4.30 12.53
CA GLY A 171 -33.89 3.84 11.28
C GLY A 171 -33.00 3.98 10.05
#